data_AF-A0A1I7K479-F1
#
_entry.id   AF-A0A1I7K479-F1
#
_cell.length_a   1.000
_cell.length_b   1.000
_cell.length_c   1.000
_cell.angle_alpha   90.00
_cell.angle_beta   90.00
_cell.angle_gamma   90.00
#
_symmetry.space_group_name_H-M   'P 1'
#
loop_
_entity.id
_entity.type
_entity.pdbx_description
1 polymer ?
#
loop_
_entity_poly.entity_id
_entity_poly.type
_entity_poly.pdbx_seq_one_letter_code
_entity_poly.pdbx_strand_id
1 'polypeptide(L)'
;MHHHTPFALALAAALCIPLAQAQPTGRLNDTGQALCYDGATLVACTSANTGDAATYPRQDGRFGRDRAGMAKVGGGAAGFDFTRLCWSGDAEGSGTCTGTLVANTSSANPSGSLSTDWACTKDNHTNLIWSLQRSPVINWNNATSTAGGSLIAAHNAASRCGFATGWRVPTRRELLSIVHHGAYSPAIDGAYFPATVNDLYWTNDSYAPFPAGAWGVNFVNGDANAGLKAGANHVRLVRSGQ
;
A
#
# COMPACT_ATOMS: atom_id res chain seq x y z
N MET A 1 -11.14 36.19 -66.78
CA MET A 1 -11.17 34.86 -66.14
C MET A 1 -10.48 34.98 -64.79
N HIS A 2 -11.24 35.16 -63.70
CA HIS A 2 -10.70 35.02 -62.35
C HIS A 2 -11.70 34.22 -61.53
N HIS A 3 -11.28 33.00 -61.18
CA HIS A 3 -11.97 32.08 -60.28
C HIS A 3 -11.80 32.55 -58.84
N HIS A 4 -12.91 32.68 -58.11
CA HIS A 4 -12.92 32.73 -56.65
C HIS A 4 -13.18 31.32 -56.12
N THR A 5 -12.19 30.76 -55.43
CA THR A 5 -12.32 29.56 -54.59
C THR A 5 -12.80 29.97 -53.19
N PRO A 6 -13.85 29.35 -52.63
CA PRO A 6 -14.24 29.62 -51.25
C PRO A 6 -13.34 28.86 -50.27
N PHE A 7 -12.82 29.59 -49.28
CA PHE A 7 -12.07 29.06 -48.14
C PHE A 7 -13.04 28.36 -47.17
N ALA A 8 -12.87 27.06 -46.94
CA ALA A 8 -13.63 26.33 -45.93
C ALA A 8 -13.00 26.58 -44.54
N LEU A 9 -13.77 27.17 -43.62
CA LEU A 9 -13.40 27.30 -42.22
C LEU A 9 -13.52 25.91 -41.56
N ALA A 10 -12.39 25.28 -41.21
CA ALA A 10 -12.38 24.06 -40.40
C ALA A 10 -12.60 24.42 -38.93
N LEU A 11 -13.72 23.98 -38.35
CA LEU A 11 -14.02 24.13 -36.93
C LEU A 11 -13.16 23.13 -36.14
N ALA A 12 -12.13 23.62 -35.43
CA ALA A 12 -11.33 22.79 -34.55
C ALA A 12 -12.16 22.43 -33.29
N ALA A 13 -12.58 21.17 -33.18
CA ALA A 13 -13.19 20.65 -31.97
C ALA A 13 -12.14 20.61 -30.85
N ALA A 14 -12.30 21.46 -29.84
CA ALA A 14 -11.48 21.42 -28.64
C ALA A 14 -11.77 20.11 -27.88
N LEU A 15 -10.85 19.16 -27.95
CA LEU A 15 -10.82 17.99 -27.07
C LEU A 15 -10.63 18.51 -25.64
N CYS A 16 -11.73 18.57 -24.90
CA CYS A 16 -11.73 18.80 -23.47
C CYS A 16 -11.08 17.56 -22.83
N ILE A 17 -9.76 17.63 -22.59
CA ILE A 17 -9.07 16.61 -21.80
C ILE A 17 -9.68 16.70 -20.39
N PRO A 18 -10.31 15.63 -19.87
CA PRO A 18 -10.79 15.67 -18.50
C PRO A 18 -9.57 15.88 -17.60
N LEU A 19 -9.60 17.00 -16.85
CA LEU A 19 -8.73 17.20 -15.70
C LEU A 19 -8.77 15.92 -14.88
N ALA A 20 -7.59 15.36 -14.59
CA ALA A 20 -7.46 14.21 -13.71
C ALA A 20 -8.19 14.55 -12.41
N GLN A 21 -9.39 13.99 -12.24
CA GLN A 21 -10.12 14.13 -11.00
C GLN A 21 -9.27 13.46 -9.94
N ALA A 22 -8.81 14.24 -8.96
CA ALA A 22 -8.26 13.68 -7.74
C ALA A 22 -9.34 12.76 -7.18
N GLN A 23 -9.12 11.44 -7.29
CA GLN A 23 -9.99 10.49 -6.60
C GLN A 23 -9.97 10.88 -5.12
N PRO A 24 -11.14 10.86 -4.44
CA PRO A 24 -11.21 11.14 -3.02
C PRO A 24 -10.11 10.35 -2.33
N THR A 25 -9.37 10.99 -1.43
CA THR A 25 -8.40 10.30 -0.57
C THR A 25 -9.16 9.13 0.02
N GLY A 26 -8.82 7.92 -0.42
CA GLY A 26 -9.36 6.72 0.21
C GLY A 26 -9.14 6.87 1.72
N ARG A 27 -10.03 6.28 2.51
CA ARG A 27 -9.80 6.14 3.96
C ARG A 27 -8.36 5.67 4.17
N LEU A 28 -7.55 6.41 4.92
CA LEU A 28 -6.18 6.04 5.25
C LEU A 28 -6.15 5.51 6.68
N ASN A 29 -5.33 4.49 6.93
CA ASN A 29 -5.01 4.21 8.32
C ASN A 29 -4.34 5.43 8.95
N ASP A 30 -4.47 5.48 10.26
CA ASP A 30 -3.71 6.41 11.06
C ASP A 30 -2.25 5.92 11.16
N THR A 31 -1.43 6.52 12.00
CA THR A 31 0.02 6.27 12.01
C THR A 31 0.43 5.01 12.75
N GLY A 32 -0.45 4.39 13.54
CA GLY A 32 -0.12 3.33 14.48
C GLY A 32 0.53 3.83 15.77
N GLN A 33 0.64 5.13 15.99
CA GLN A 33 1.22 5.68 17.23
C GLN A 33 0.15 5.75 18.32
N ALA A 34 0.26 4.93 19.36
CA ALA A 34 -0.69 4.91 20.48
C ALA A 34 -0.16 5.63 21.75
N LEU A 35 1.13 6.00 21.76
CA LEU A 35 1.80 6.62 22.91
C LEU A 35 2.11 8.09 22.64
N CYS A 36 2.32 8.83 23.74
CA CYS A 36 2.71 10.23 23.72
C CYS A 36 3.99 10.42 24.54
N TYR A 37 4.81 11.37 24.13
CA TYR A 37 6.01 11.83 24.82
C TYR A 37 5.66 12.81 25.95
N ASP A 38 6.19 12.59 27.15
CA ASP A 38 5.96 13.46 28.31
C ASP A 38 7.12 14.44 28.59
N GLY A 39 8.13 14.49 27.70
CA GLY A 39 9.36 15.25 27.91
C GLY A 39 10.56 14.41 28.31
N ALA A 40 10.34 13.14 28.67
CA ALA A 40 11.40 12.18 29.01
C ALA A 40 11.23 10.82 28.33
N THR A 41 10.00 10.29 28.27
CA THR A 41 9.71 8.94 27.76
C THR A 41 8.38 8.88 27.00
N LEU A 42 8.12 7.76 26.32
CA LEU A 42 6.82 7.46 25.74
C LEU A 42 5.90 6.84 26.81
N VAL A 43 4.76 7.45 27.06
CA VAL A 43 3.75 7.04 28.05
C VAL A 43 2.36 7.05 27.43
N ALA A 44 1.36 6.57 28.18
CA ALA A 44 -0.04 6.67 27.75
C ALA A 44 -0.41 8.15 27.50
N CYS A 45 -1.12 8.42 26.39
CA CYS A 45 -1.46 9.79 26.02
C CYS A 45 -2.32 10.53 27.06
N THR A 46 -3.10 9.81 27.87
CA THR A 46 -3.84 10.37 29.01
C THR A 46 -2.93 10.84 30.15
N SER A 47 -1.71 10.29 30.25
CA SER A 47 -0.71 10.65 31.26
C SER A 47 0.20 11.78 30.78
N ALA A 48 0.64 11.74 29.52
CA ALA A 48 1.50 12.78 28.93
C ALA A 48 0.77 14.10 28.66
N ASN A 49 -0.56 14.05 28.46
CA ASN A 49 -1.27 15.18 27.87
C ASN A 49 -2.70 15.33 28.41
N THR A 50 -2.96 16.46 29.06
CA THR A 50 -4.27 16.84 29.63
C THR A 50 -5.10 17.76 28.73
N GLY A 51 -4.66 18.03 27.50
CA GLY A 51 -5.35 18.90 26.55
C GLY A 51 -4.40 19.76 25.71
N ASP A 52 -4.96 20.68 24.93
CA ASP A 52 -4.17 21.57 24.06
C ASP A 52 -3.36 22.63 24.82
N ALA A 53 -3.62 22.80 26.11
CA ALA A 53 -2.83 23.62 27.02
C ALA A 53 -1.65 22.88 27.68
N ALA A 54 -1.49 21.58 27.45
CA ALA A 54 -0.37 20.81 28.01
C ALA A 54 0.98 21.22 27.39
N THR A 55 2.09 20.92 28.07
CA THR A 55 3.46 21.24 27.64
C THR A 55 3.83 20.64 26.28
N TYR A 56 3.35 19.43 25.99
CA TYR A 56 3.56 18.74 24.72
C TYR A 56 2.22 18.48 24.03
N PRO A 57 1.55 19.53 23.50
CA PRO A 57 0.23 19.44 22.91
C PRO A 57 0.27 18.77 21.53
N ARG A 58 -0.89 18.36 21.02
CA ARG A 58 -1.08 17.88 19.63
C ARG A 58 -0.22 16.68 19.21
N GLN A 59 0.02 15.76 20.13
CA GLN A 59 0.70 14.51 19.83
C GLN A 59 -0.23 13.50 19.17
N ASP A 60 0.30 12.82 18.16
CA ASP A 60 -0.41 11.96 17.23
C ASP A 60 -1.31 10.92 17.89
N GLY A 61 -0.78 10.16 18.85
CA GLY A 61 -1.55 9.11 19.54
C GLY A 61 -2.73 9.58 20.40
N ARG A 62 -3.00 10.90 20.45
CA ARG A 62 -4.24 11.44 21.02
C ARG A 62 -5.41 11.43 20.04
N PHE A 63 -5.14 11.39 18.74
CA PHE A 63 -6.10 11.65 17.68
C PHE A 63 -6.36 10.42 16.82
N GLY A 64 -7.31 10.61 15.90
CA GLY A 64 -7.60 9.64 14.86
C GLY A 64 -7.99 8.25 15.37
N ARG A 65 -7.56 7.24 14.61
CA ARG A 65 -7.97 5.84 14.79
C ARG A 65 -7.04 5.07 15.70
N ASP A 66 -5.86 5.61 16.02
CA ASP A 66 -4.89 4.95 16.90
C ASP A 66 -5.29 4.95 18.37
N ARG A 67 -6.32 5.72 18.73
CA ARG A 67 -6.95 5.63 20.06
C ARG A 67 -7.56 4.25 20.29
N ALA A 68 -7.32 3.72 21.48
CA ALA A 68 -7.88 2.44 21.93
C ALA A 68 -9.43 2.41 21.88
N GLY A 69 -9.99 1.22 21.64
CA GLY A 69 -11.44 0.96 21.74
C GLY A 69 -12.23 0.99 20.42
N MET A 70 -11.55 1.02 19.26
CA MET A 70 -12.21 0.90 17.96
C MET A 70 -12.71 -0.54 17.72
N ALA A 71 -13.95 -0.67 17.26
CA ALA A 71 -14.45 -1.93 16.72
C ALA A 71 -13.75 -2.25 15.39
N LYS A 72 -13.21 -3.47 15.27
CA LYS A 72 -12.49 -3.94 14.08
C LYS A 72 -13.23 -5.13 13.46
N VAL A 73 -13.16 -5.23 12.14
CA VAL A 73 -13.64 -6.40 11.39
C VAL A 73 -12.66 -7.55 11.54
N GLY A 74 -11.37 -7.25 11.43
CA GLY A 74 -10.26 -8.18 11.67
C GLY A 74 -9.46 -7.77 12.90
N GLY A 75 -8.14 -7.70 12.77
CA GLY A 75 -7.23 -7.31 13.85
C GLY A 75 -6.17 -6.31 13.39
N GLY A 76 -5.02 -6.30 14.06
CA GLY A 76 -3.94 -5.35 13.78
C GLY A 76 -3.75 -4.33 14.89
N ALA A 77 -2.56 -3.76 14.96
CA ALA A 77 -2.17 -2.83 16.02
C ALA A 77 -2.87 -1.47 15.90
N ALA A 78 -3.12 -0.81 17.04
CA ALA A 78 -3.65 0.57 17.10
C ALA A 78 -4.82 0.83 16.14
N GLY A 79 -4.71 1.78 15.22
CA GLY A 79 -5.73 2.10 14.24
C GLY A 79 -5.80 1.13 13.06
N PHE A 80 -4.91 0.16 12.91
CA PHE A 80 -5.00 -0.79 11.80
C PHE A 80 -6.13 -1.82 11.98
N ASP A 81 -6.81 -2.16 10.88
CA ASP A 81 -7.84 -3.20 10.82
C ASP A 81 -7.61 -4.09 9.59
N PHE A 82 -7.05 -5.28 9.82
CA PHE A 82 -6.58 -6.20 8.81
C PHE A 82 -7.27 -7.56 8.91
N THR A 83 -7.63 -8.11 7.76
CA THR A 83 -8.11 -9.49 7.59
C THR A 83 -7.11 -10.28 6.76
N ARG A 84 -6.73 -11.46 7.24
CA ARG A 84 -5.90 -12.40 6.48
C ARG A 84 -6.76 -13.10 5.43
N LEU A 85 -6.30 -13.12 4.19
CA LEU A 85 -6.97 -13.79 3.07
C LEU A 85 -6.11 -14.93 2.54
N CYS A 86 -6.71 -16.11 2.41
CA CYS A 86 -6.05 -17.22 1.77
C CYS A 86 -5.95 -17.04 0.25
N TRP A 87 -5.19 -17.91 -0.41
CA TRP A 87 -5.07 -17.89 -1.87
C TRP A 87 -6.41 -18.02 -2.60
N SER A 88 -7.40 -18.72 -2.01
CA SER A 88 -8.76 -18.78 -2.56
C SER A 88 -9.45 -17.42 -2.61
N GLY A 89 -9.03 -16.48 -1.78
CA GLY A 89 -9.71 -15.22 -1.50
C GLY A 89 -10.60 -15.27 -0.24
N ASP A 90 -10.79 -16.45 0.35
CA ASP A 90 -11.52 -16.60 1.60
C ASP A 90 -10.75 -15.97 2.76
N ALA A 91 -11.48 -15.40 3.71
CA ALA A 91 -10.89 -14.91 4.95
C ALA A 91 -10.45 -16.09 5.84
N GLU A 92 -9.39 -15.89 6.63
CA GLU A 92 -8.96 -16.86 7.64
C GLU A 92 -10.12 -17.29 8.55
N GLY A 93 -10.30 -18.60 8.69
CA GLY A 93 -11.41 -19.18 9.46
C GLY A 93 -12.73 -19.31 8.68
N SER A 94 -12.76 -18.96 7.39
CA SER A 94 -13.91 -19.17 6.51
C SER A 94 -13.62 -20.18 5.39
N GLY A 95 -14.66 -20.90 4.96
CA GLY A 95 -14.52 -21.91 3.90
C GLY A 95 -13.48 -22.97 4.24
N THR A 96 -12.45 -23.10 3.41
CA THR A 96 -11.32 -24.01 3.63
C THR A 96 -10.06 -23.28 4.11
N CYS A 97 -10.11 -21.95 4.30
CA CYS A 97 -8.96 -21.13 4.66
C CYS A 97 -8.52 -21.39 6.10
N THR A 98 -7.41 -22.13 6.25
CA THR A 98 -6.83 -22.49 7.56
C THR A 98 -5.96 -21.39 8.13
N GLY A 99 -5.52 -20.43 7.31
CA GLY A 99 -4.67 -19.32 7.74
C GLY A 99 -3.19 -19.70 7.93
N THR A 100 -2.82 -20.95 7.66
CA THR A 100 -1.42 -21.38 7.74
C THR A 100 -0.58 -20.56 6.75
N LEU A 101 0.40 -19.83 7.27
CA LEU A 101 1.35 -19.09 6.45
C LEU A 101 2.39 -20.06 5.89
N VAL A 102 2.22 -20.53 4.66
CA VAL A 102 3.16 -21.48 4.00
C VAL A 102 4.37 -20.76 3.36
N ALA A 103 4.76 -19.64 3.95
CA ALA A 103 5.93 -18.85 3.60
C ALA A 103 5.83 -17.99 2.31
N ASN A 104 6.33 -16.78 2.52
CA ASN A 104 7.01 -15.81 1.67
C ASN A 104 7.89 -16.41 0.53
N THR A 105 7.39 -17.38 -0.24
CA THR A 105 8.18 -18.13 -1.21
C THR A 105 8.39 -17.32 -2.47
N SER A 106 9.66 -17.26 -2.86
CA SER A 106 10.26 -16.51 -3.95
C SER A 106 9.80 -16.91 -5.36
N SER A 107 8.71 -17.66 -5.51
CA SER A 107 8.23 -18.16 -6.80
C SER A 107 6.92 -17.50 -7.21
N ALA A 108 6.90 -16.99 -8.44
CA ALA A 108 5.69 -16.59 -9.14
C ALA A 108 4.65 -17.72 -9.30
N ASN A 109 5.07 -18.97 -9.04
CA ASN A 109 4.22 -20.14 -9.09
C ASN A 109 3.98 -20.77 -7.71
N PRO A 110 2.79 -21.35 -7.52
CA PRO A 110 2.34 -21.70 -6.20
C PRO A 110 2.66 -23.19 -5.88
N SER A 111 3.05 -23.52 -4.65
CA SER A 111 3.31 -24.89 -4.21
C SER A 111 2.01 -25.61 -3.83
N GLY A 112 1.53 -26.55 -4.65
CA GLY A 112 0.73 -27.74 -4.30
C GLY A 112 -0.57 -27.68 -3.46
N SER A 113 -0.68 -26.89 -2.37
CA SER A 113 -1.72 -26.94 -1.33
C SER A 113 -2.49 -25.63 -1.10
N LEU A 114 -2.69 -24.83 -2.16
CA LEU A 114 -2.68 -23.36 -2.05
C LEU A 114 -3.95 -22.68 -1.59
N SER A 115 -5.14 -23.21 -1.91
CA SER A 115 -6.39 -22.47 -1.69
C SER A 115 -6.60 -22.05 -0.24
N THR A 116 -6.01 -22.80 0.70
CA THR A 116 -6.23 -22.66 2.14
C THR A 116 -5.15 -21.87 2.88
N ASP A 117 -4.11 -21.42 2.17
CA ASP A 117 -2.93 -20.79 2.75
C ASP A 117 -3.04 -19.27 2.73
N TRP A 118 -2.66 -18.61 3.82
CA TRP A 118 -2.65 -17.15 3.90
C TRP A 118 -1.69 -16.54 2.88
N ALA A 119 -2.22 -15.74 1.95
CA ALA A 119 -1.47 -15.20 0.81
C ALA A 119 -1.59 -13.68 0.65
N CYS A 120 -2.65 -13.08 1.21
CA CYS A 120 -2.87 -11.63 1.17
C CYS A 120 -3.39 -11.07 2.48
N THR A 121 -3.21 -9.77 2.65
CA THR A 121 -3.80 -9.01 3.76
C THR A 121 -4.77 -7.98 3.19
N LYS A 122 -6.05 -8.08 3.57
CA LYS A 122 -7.03 -7.04 3.32
C LYS A 122 -6.96 -6.02 4.45
N ASP A 123 -6.87 -4.75 4.07
CA ASP A 123 -7.08 -3.63 4.96
C ASP A 123 -8.56 -3.23 4.89
N ASN A 124 -9.27 -3.42 5.99
CA ASN A 124 -10.71 -3.18 6.10
C ASN A 124 -11.04 -1.68 6.13
N HIS A 125 -10.06 -0.82 6.42
CA HIS A 125 -10.26 0.61 6.45
C HIS A 125 -10.09 1.24 5.06
N THR A 126 -8.97 0.93 4.39
CA THR A 126 -8.68 1.43 3.03
C THR A 126 -9.39 0.63 1.94
N ASN A 127 -9.91 -0.56 2.27
CA ASN A 127 -10.35 -1.59 1.33
C ASN A 127 -9.26 -2.04 0.36
N LEU A 128 -7.97 -1.88 0.66
CA LEU A 128 -6.89 -2.39 -0.19
C LEU A 128 -6.58 -3.85 0.16
N ILE A 129 -6.15 -4.62 -0.83
CA ILE A 129 -5.65 -5.99 -0.61
C ILE A 129 -4.21 -6.06 -1.07
N TRP A 130 -3.36 -6.55 -0.17
CA TRP A 130 -1.91 -6.55 -0.30
C TRP A 130 -1.39 -7.97 -0.49
N SER A 131 -0.54 -8.17 -1.50
CA SER A 131 0.15 -9.45 -1.69
C SER A 131 1.22 -9.63 -0.62
N LEU A 132 1.33 -10.85 -0.07
CA LEU A 132 2.43 -11.24 0.80
C LEU A 132 3.60 -11.91 0.06
N GLN A 133 3.54 -11.99 -1.27
CA GLN A 133 4.63 -12.55 -2.06
C GLN A 133 5.92 -11.71 -1.90
N ARG A 134 7.05 -12.39 -1.65
CA ARG A 134 8.38 -11.78 -1.82
C ARG A 134 8.65 -11.53 -3.30
N SER A 135 8.81 -10.26 -3.66
CA SER A 135 9.44 -9.92 -4.94
C SER A 135 10.97 -9.97 -4.80
N PRO A 136 11.72 -10.42 -5.83
CA PRO A 136 13.12 -10.03 -5.95
C PRO A 136 13.23 -8.50 -5.99
N VAL A 137 14.40 -7.98 -5.62
CA VAL A 137 14.69 -6.56 -5.85
C VAL A 137 14.75 -6.31 -7.36
N ILE A 138 14.11 -5.23 -7.81
CA ILE A 138 13.95 -4.97 -9.23
C ILE A 138 13.96 -3.47 -9.49
N ASN A 139 14.37 -3.07 -10.70
CA ASN A 139 14.32 -1.67 -11.09
C ASN A 139 12.87 -1.20 -11.29
N TRP A 140 12.67 0.12 -11.21
CA TRP A 140 11.33 0.70 -11.20
C TRP A 140 10.55 0.40 -12.50
N ASN A 141 11.20 0.52 -13.67
CA ASN A 141 10.55 0.27 -14.96
C ASN A 141 10.02 -1.16 -15.06
N ASN A 142 10.78 -2.13 -14.56
CA ASN A 142 10.38 -3.53 -14.54
C ASN A 142 9.35 -3.82 -13.44
N ALA A 143 9.42 -3.13 -12.29
CA ALA A 143 8.42 -3.22 -11.22
C ALA A 143 7.02 -2.81 -11.71
N THR A 144 6.95 -1.73 -12.48
CA THR A 144 5.69 -1.14 -12.98
C THR A 144 5.25 -1.68 -14.33
N SER A 145 6.04 -2.56 -14.96
CA SER A 145 5.70 -3.16 -16.24
C SER A 145 4.45 -4.06 -16.13
N THR A 146 3.55 -3.93 -17.09
CA THR A 146 2.35 -4.78 -17.24
C THR A 146 2.49 -5.82 -18.36
N ALA A 147 3.65 -5.87 -19.02
CA ALA A 147 3.90 -6.79 -20.12
C ALA A 147 3.88 -8.26 -19.67
N GLY A 148 3.73 -9.19 -20.62
CA GLY A 148 3.84 -10.62 -20.36
C GLY A 148 5.19 -10.95 -19.68
N GLY A 149 5.14 -11.78 -18.63
CA GLY A 149 6.31 -12.14 -17.82
C GLY A 149 6.70 -11.12 -16.74
N SER A 150 6.03 -9.97 -16.64
CA SER A 150 6.21 -9.03 -15.54
C SER A 150 5.68 -9.57 -14.20
N LEU A 151 6.13 -8.98 -13.09
CA LEU A 151 5.65 -9.29 -11.75
C LEU A 151 4.12 -9.11 -11.63
N ILE A 152 3.59 -8.04 -12.24
CA ILE A 152 2.15 -7.75 -12.27
C ILE A 152 1.40 -8.81 -13.08
N ALA A 153 1.87 -9.14 -14.29
CA ALA A 153 1.24 -10.16 -15.12
C ALA A 153 1.25 -11.54 -14.43
N ALA A 154 2.34 -11.89 -13.75
CA ALA A 154 2.43 -13.13 -12.98
C ALA A 154 1.41 -13.20 -11.82
N HIS A 155 1.21 -12.10 -11.09
CA HIS A 155 0.20 -12.07 -10.02
C HIS A 155 -1.23 -12.26 -10.55
N ASN A 156 -1.54 -11.60 -11.66
CA ASN A 156 -2.84 -11.70 -12.32
C ASN A 156 -3.07 -13.13 -12.86
N ALA A 157 -2.08 -13.73 -13.53
CA ALA A 157 -2.18 -15.10 -14.05
C ALA A 157 -2.36 -16.16 -12.94
N ALA A 158 -1.85 -15.89 -11.73
CA ALA A 158 -1.90 -16.80 -10.60
C ALA A 158 -3.24 -16.79 -9.84
N SER A 159 -4.20 -15.93 -10.23
CA SER A 159 -5.48 -15.73 -9.53
C SER A 159 -5.30 -15.54 -8.02
N ARG A 160 -4.27 -14.78 -7.63
CA ARG A 160 -3.83 -14.67 -6.25
C ARG A 160 -4.94 -14.09 -5.36
N CYS A 161 -5.26 -14.81 -4.29
CA CYS A 161 -6.31 -14.45 -3.34
C CYS A 161 -7.70 -14.34 -4.01
N GLY A 162 -7.97 -15.23 -4.97
CA GLY A 162 -9.21 -15.27 -5.74
C GLY A 162 -9.26 -14.25 -6.89
N PHE A 163 -8.16 -13.55 -7.17
CA PHE A 163 -8.18 -12.42 -8.10
C PHE A 163 -7.24 -12.58 -9.29
N ALA A 164 -7.83 -12.68 -10.48
CA ALA A 164 -7.12 -12.82 -11.75
C ALA A 164 -6.67 -11.50 -12.39
N THR A 165 -7.07 -10.35 -11.84
CA THR A 165 -6.78 -9.02 -12.41
C THR A 165 -6.67 -7.95 -11.31
N GLY A 166 -6.15 -6.77 -11.66
CA GLY A 166 -6.18 -5.58 -10.80
C GLY A 166 -4.98 -5.43 -9.86
N TRP A 167 -4.04 -6.38 -9.85
CA TRP A 167 -2.77 -6.22 -9.15
C TRP A 167 -1.91 -5.14 -9.83
N ARG A 168 -1.28 -4.29 -9.01
CA ARG A 168 -0.40 -3.21 -9.47
C ARG A 168 0.59 -2.80 -8.38
N VAL A 169 1.60 -2.02 -8.75
CA VAL A 169 2.45 -1.32 -7.79
C VAL A 169 1.60 -0.23 -7.08
N PRO A 170 1.68 -0.08 -5.75
CA PRO A 170 0.92 0.92 -5.01
C PRO A 170 1.39 2.34 -5.35
N THR A 171 0.51 3.32 -5.21
CA THR A 171 0.92 4.72 -5.06
C THR A 171 1.66 4.91 -3.74
N ARG A 172 2.40 6.01 -3.60
CA ARG A 172 3.09 6.35 -2.35
C ARG A 172 2.13 6.46 -1.18
N ARG A 173 0.94 7.03 -1.39
CA ARG A 173 -0.07 7.17 -0.32
C ARG A 173 -0.59 5.83 0.16
N GLU A 174 -0.83 4.89 -0.76
CA GLU A 174 -1.29 3.55 -0.39
C GLU A 174 -0.20 2.79 0.35
N LEU A 175 1.06 2.88 -0.08
CA LEU A 175 2.14 2.17 0.62
C LEU A 175 2.41 2.77 2.00
N LEU A 176 2.28 4.09 2.15
CA LEU A 176 2.31 4.75 3.46
C LEU A 176 1.12 4.37 4.35
N SER A 177 -0.03 3.98 3.78
CA SER A 177 -1.20 3.62 4.58
C SER A 177 -1.05 2.30 5.35
N ILE A 178 0.03 1.54 5.13
CA ILE A 178 0.36 0.34 5.91
C ILE A 178 1.61 0.54 6.77
N VAL A 179 2.20 1.73 6.80
CA VAL A 179 3.33 2.05 7.68
C VAL A 179 2.83 2.21 9.11
N HIS A 180 3.46 1.48 10.03
CA HIS A 180 3.19 1.57 11.46
C HIS A 180 4.32 2.33 12.15
N HIS A 181 4.11 3.60 12.48
CA HIS A 181 5.09 4.50 13.10
C HIS A 181 5.37 4.21 14.59
N GLY A 182 4.51 3.47 15.28
CA GLY A 182 4.84 2.84 16.57
C GLY A 182 5.71 1.57 16.48
N ALA A 183 6.04 1.10 15.27
CA ALA A 183 6.93 -0.04 15.03
C ALA A 183 8.21 0.43 14.34
N TYR A 184 9.29 -0.35 14.47
CA TYR A 184 10.59 0.00 13.91
C TYR A 184 11.32 -1.27 13.46
N SER A 185 11.92 -1.22 12.26
CA SER A 185 12.74 -2.31 11.69
C SER A 185 12.07 -3.71 11.75
N PRO A 186 10.88 -3.91 11.14
CA PRO A 186 10.22 -3.00 10.21
C PRO A 186 9.11 -2.13 10.83
N ALA A 187 8.89 -0.94 10.27
CA ALA A 187 7.79 -0.02 10.57
C ALA A 187 6.47 -0.48 9.90
N ILE A 188 6.00 -1.67 10.25
CA ILE A 188 4.75 -2.28 9.76
C ILE A 188 4.24 -3.29 10.80
N ASP A 189 2.93 -3.59 10.77
CA ASP A 189 2.38 -4.68 11.57
C ASP A 189 2.86 -6.05 11.08
N GLY A 190 3.89 -6.60 11.74
CA GLY A 190 4.49 -7.88 11.40
C GLY A 190 3.56 -9.09 11.53
N ALA A 191 2.46 -8.98 12.30
CA ALA A 191 1.47 -10.06 12.43
C ALA A 191 0.55 -10.18 11.21
N TYR A 192 0.51 -9.14 10.36
CA TYR A 192 -0.29 -9.07 9.13
C TYR A 192 0.55 -8.84 7.87
N PHE A 193 1.80 -8.43 8.00
CA PHE A 193 2.77 -8.31 6.90
C PHE A 193 4.07 -9.03 7.24
N PRO A 194 4.02 -10.36 7.43
CA PRO A 194 5.16 -11.14 7.86
C PRO A 194 6.29 -11.06 6.84
N ALA A 195 7.52 -11.12 7.34
CA ALA A 195 8.74 -11.13 6.54
C ALA A 195 8.87 -9.95 5.53
N THR A 196 8.29 -8.80 5.87
CA THR A 196 8.65 -7.50 5.30
C THR A 196 10.13 -7.24 5.57
N VAL A 197 10.86 -6.82 4.54
CA VAL A 197 12.29 -6.51 4.63
C VAL A 197 12.43 -5.06 5.11
N ASN A 198 13.41 -4.81 5.97
CA ASN A 198 13.76 -3.48 6.47
C ASN A 198 14.50 -2.69 5.39
N ASP A 199 13.82 -2.35 4.30
CA ASP A 199 14.42 -1.68 3.13
C ASP A 199 13.35 -0.89 2.33
N LEU A 200 13.77 -0.27 1.22
CA LEU A 200 12.93 0.51 0.33
C LEU A 200 12.03 -0.38 -0.54
N TYR A 201 10.77 0.00 -0.65
CA TYR A 201 9.77 -0.59 -1.53
C TYR A 201 9.30 0.44 -2.55
N TRP A 202 9.36 0.09 -3.83
CA TRP A 202 8.92 0.96 -4.91
C TRP A 202 7.42 1.26 -4.85
N THR A 203 7.11 2.51 -5.19
CA THR A 203 5.75 2.96 -5.49
C THR A 203 5.63 3.22 -7.00
N ASN A 204 4.42 3.36 -7.52
CA ASN A 204 4.15 3.70 -8.92
C ASN A 204 4.33 5.21 -9.20
N ASP A 205 4.71 6.00 -8.20
CA ASP A 205 4.81 7.46 -8.32
C ASP A 205 6.21 7.87 -8.81
N SER A 206 6.28 8.46 -10.00
CA SER A 206 7.52 9.09 -10.48
C SER A 206 7.86 10.32 -9.63
N TYR A 207 9.14 10.61 -9.43
CA TYR A 207 9.57 11.81 -8.72
C TYR A 207 9.60 13.01 -9.67
N ALA A 208 8.60 13.89 -9.58
CA ALA A 208 8.39 14.96 -10.57
C ALA A 208 9.59 15.92 -10.73
N PRO A 209 10.29 16.39 -9.67
CA PRO A 209 11.45 17.26 -9.81
C PRO A 209 12.64 16.63 -10.52
N PHE A 210 12.76 15.29 -10.50
CA PHE A 210 13.83 14.56 -11.17
C PHE A 210 13.28 13.26 -11.77
N PRO A 211 12.84 13.27 -13.05
CA PRO A 211 12.08 12.18 -13.67
C PRO A 211 12.79 10.83 -13.81
N ALA A 212 14.12 10.83 -13.70
CA ALA A 212 14.91 9.60 -13.59
C ALA A 212 14.81 8.95 -12.19
N GLY A 213 14.14 9.61 -11.24
CA GLY A 213 13.80 9.08 -9.93
C GLY A 213 12.33 8.67 -9.80
N ALA A 214 12.06 7.81 -8.83
CA ALA A 214 10.72 7.41 -8.39
C ALA A 214 10.65 7.36 -6.87
N TRP A 215 9.46 7.52 -6.32
CA TRP A 215 9.22 7.39 -4.89
C TRP A 215 9.25 5.93 -4.44
N GLY A 216 9.83 5.70 -3.27
CA GLY A 216 9.71 4.48 -2.49
C GLY A 216 9.36 4.80 -1.05
N VAL A 217 8.92 3.79 -0.30
CA VAL A 217 8.71 3.84 1.15
C VAL A 217 9.71 2.89 1.81
N ASN A 218 10.45 3.38 2.81
CA ASN A 218 11.44 2.60 3.53
C ASN A 218 10.80 2.00 4.79
N PHE A 219 10.73 0.67 4.86
CA PHE A 219 10.16 0.00 6.03
C PHE A 219 11.12 -0.10 7.21
N VAL A 220 12.34 0.45 7.18
CA VAL A 220 13.16 0.60 8.40
C VAL A 220 12.44 1.48 9.42
N ASN A 221 11.95 2.64 8.99
CA ASN A 221 11.37 3.71 9.83
C ASN A 221 10.05 4.28 9.30
N GLY A 222 9.60 3.88 8.11
CA GLY A 222 8.32 4.30 7.53
C GLY A 222 8.37 5.58 6.70
N ASP A 223 9.56 6.12 6.39
CA ASP A 223 9.67 7.33 5.59
C ASP A 223 9.52 7.07 4.08
N ALA A 224 9.25 8.14 3.32
CA ALA A 224 9.17 8.07 1.86
C ALA A 224 10.29 8.90 1.23
N ASN A 225 11.07 8.26 0.36
CA ASN A 225 12.25 8.84 -0.27
C ASN A 225 12.24 8.59 -1.78
N ALA A 226 12.86 9.47 -2.56
CA ALA A 226 13.04 9.27 -4.00
C ALA A 226 14.38 8.57 -4.29
N GLY A 227 14.36 7.56 -5.15
CA GLY A 227 15.55 6.83 -5.61
C GLY A 227 15.62 6.77 -7.14
N LEU A 228 16.81 6.52 -7.69
CA LEU A 228 16.99 6.35 -9.15
C LEU A 228 16.18 5.14 -9.64
N LYS A 229 15.43 5.30 -10.73
CA LYS A 229 14.63 4.23 -11.35
C LYS A 229 15.46 3.02 -11.79
N ALA A 230 16.76 3.23 -12.06
CA ALA A 230 17.70 2.19 -12.41
C ALA A 230 18.14 1.31 -11.22
N GLY A 231 17.97 1.79 -9.99
CA GLY A 231 18.30 1.04 -8.77
C GLY A 231 17.31 -0.10 -8.52
N ALA A 232 17.76 -1.18 -7.89
CA ALA A 232 16.92 -2.33 -7.56
C ALA A 232 16.38 -2.19 -6.13
N ASN A 233 15.05 -2.24 -5.96
CA ASN A 233 14.39 -2.20 -4.66
C ASN A 233 13.22 -3.20 -4.61
N HIS A 234 12.66 -3.41 -3.42
CA HIS A 234 11.55 -4.34 -3.23
C HIS A 234 10.23 -3.81 -3.80
N VAL A 235 9.26 -4.70 -3.96
CA VAL A 235 7.90 -4.37 -4.44
C VAL A 235 6.90 -5.17 -3.62
N ARG A 236 5.82 -4.52 -3.19
CA ARG A 236 4.64 -5.17 -2.64
C ARG A 236 3.46 -4.77 -3.49
N LEU A 237 2.89 -5.71 -4.24
CA LEU A 237 1.73 -5.38 -5.08
C LEU A 237 0.47 -5.21 -4.23
N VAL A 238 -0.37 -4.31 -4.70
CA VAL A 238 -1.68 -3.99 -4.13
C VAL A 238 -2.75 -4.15 -5.21
N ARG A 239 -3.99 -4.37 -4.77
CA ARG A 239 -5.20 -4.23 -5.59
C ARG A 239 -6.26 -3.48 -4.78
N SER A 240 -7.20 -2.86 -5.47
CA SER A 240 -8.42 -2.37 -4.84
C SER A 240 -9.29 -3.54 -4.40
N GLY A 241 -9.85 -3.45 -3.21
CA GLY A 241 -10.91 -4.33 -2.72
C GLY A 241 -12.26 -3.93 -3.32
N GLN A 242 -13.14 -4.92 -3.43
CA GLN A 242 -14.55 -4.74 -3.75
C GLN A 242 -15.34 -4.42 -2.47
#